data_AF-A0A2L0F2N5-F1
#
_entry.id   AF-A0A2L0F2N5-F1
#
_cell.length_a   1.000
_cell.length_b   1.000
_cell.length_c   1.000
_cell.angle_alpha   90.00
_cell.angle_beta   90.00
_cell.angle_gamma   90.00
#
_symmetry.space_group_name_H-M   'P 1'
#
loop_
_entity.id
_entity.type
_entity.pdbx_description
1 polymer ?
#
loop_
_entity_poly.entity_id
_entity_poly.type
_entity_poly.pdbx_seq_one_letter_code
_entity_poly.pdbx_strand_id
1 'polypeptide(L)'
;MLLRGKREEAAGKLLQKVPELASLSLDIRETRSNGSTNDTQYIRRVVVEHAHALFEMPCSYSSCSNGGYDATREILAALASRAPRFEGETVCRGSCGGEFCSRVLRYVATATYRPLPGVS
;
A
#
# COMPACT_ATOMS: atom_id res chain seq x y z
N MET A 1 13.56 -15.07 1.19
CA MET A 1 13.88 -13.62 1.15
C MET A 1 14.18 -13.08 -0.26
N LEU A 2 14.65 -13.89 -1.21
CA LEU A 2 15.03 -13.45 -2.58
C LEU A 2 13.89 -12.91 -3.47
N LEU A 3 12.63 -13.26 -3.20
CA LEU A 3 11.50 -12.87 -4.06
C LEU A 3 11.11 -11.39 -3.90
N ARG A 4 11.26 -10.83 -2.69
CA ARG A 4 10.87 -9.44 -2.41
C ARG A 4 11.78 -8.44 -3.10
N GLY A 5 13.10 -8.63 -3.01
CA GLY A 5 14.08 -7.75 -3.65
C GLY A 5 13.90 -7.67 -5.18
N LYS A 6 13.65 -8.81 -5.84
CA LYS A 6 13.38 -8.83 -7.29
C LYS A 6 12.13 -8.03 -7.67
N ARG A 7 11.08 -8.07 -6.83
CA ARG A 7 9.86 -7.30 -7.07
C ARG A 7 10.05 -5.82 -6.80
N GLU A 8 10.80 -5.47 -5.76
CA GLU A 8 11.18 -4.09 -5.46
C GLU A 8 12.02 -3.48 -6.60
N GLU A 9 12.97 -4.24 -7.14
CA GLU A 9 13.75 -3.86 -8.31
C GLU A 9 12.86 -3.66 -9.55
N ALA A 10 12.02 -4.65 -9.88
CA ALA A 10 11.11 -4.58 -11.03
C ALA A 10 10.10 -3.42 -10.93
N ALA A 11 9.67 -3.06 -9.72
CA ALA A 11 8.79 -1.93 -9.50
C ALA A 11 9.48 -0.57 -9.80
N GLY A 12 10.80 -0.49 -9.65
CA GLY A 12 11.56 0.76 -9.75
C GLY A 12 11.31 1.71 -8.58
N LYS A 13 11.87 2.93 -8.65
CA LYS A 13 11.73 3.93 -7.58
C LYS A 13 10.42 4.71 -7.71
N LEU A 14 9.81 5.06 -6.58
CA LEU A 14 8.56 5.82 -6.54
C LEU A 14 8.71 7.19 -7.20
N LEU A 15 9.79 7.92 -6.88
CA LEU A 15 10.09 9.23 -7.48
C LEU A 15 10.39 9.18 -8.97
N GLN A 16 10.74 8.03 -9.54
CA GLN A 16 10.86 7.90 -11.00
C GLN A 16 9.50 7.86 -11.69
N LYS A 17 8.46 7.37 -10.98
CA LYS A 17 7.09 7.30 -11.52
C LYS A 17 6.25 8.54 -11.18
N VAL A 18 6.49 9.15 -10.02
CA VAL A 18 5.76 10.33 -9.54
C VAL A 18 6.77 11.38 -9.03
N PRO A 19 7.49 12.08 -9.92
CA PRO A 19 8.60 12.97 -9.55
C PRO A 19 8.20 14.14 -8.66
N GLU A 20 6.96 14.59 -8.75
CA GLU A 20 6.42 15.69 -7.93
C GLU A 20 6.03 15.25 -6.51
N LEU A 21 6.00 13.96 -6.17
CA LEU A 21 5.53 13.51 -4.87
C LEU A 21 6.46 14.04 -3.76
N ALA A 22 5.90 14.81 -2.83
CA ALA A 22 6.63 15.39 -1.71
C ALA A 22 6.49 14.54 -0.44
N SER A 23 5.29 14.03 -0.15
CA SER A 23 5.05 13.11 0.96
C SER A 23 3.91 12.15 0.66
N LEU A 24 3.93 10.99 1.31
CA LEU A 24 2.86 10.00 1.25
C LEU A 24 2.74 9.27 2.59
N SER A 25 1.52 9.22 3.13
CA SER A 25 1.17 8.39 4.27
C SER A 25 -0.11 7.61 3.99
N LEU A 26 -0.17 6.37 4.48
CA LEU A 26 -1.34 5.51 4.40
C LEU A 26 -1.83 5.23 5.83
N ASP A 27 -3.04 5.65 6.17
CA ASP A 27 -3.78 5.11 7.32
C ASP A 27 -4.40 3.80 6.90
N ILE A 28 -3.98 2.70 7.52
CA ILE A 28 -4.31 1.34 7.13
C ILE A 28 -5.13 0.71 8.23
N ARG A 29 -6.26 0.11 7.85
CA ARG A 29 -7.09 -0.72 8.72
C ARG A 29 -7.32 -2.09 8.09
N GLU A 30 -6.88 -3.12 8.78
CA GLU A 30 -7.09 -4.52 8.40
C GLU A 30 -8.17 -5.14 9.27
N THR A 31 -9.21 -5.66 8.65
CA THR A 31 -10.39 -6.21 9.32
C THR A 31 -10.71 -7.61 8.82
N ARG A 32 -11.41 -8.40 9.64
CA ARG A 32 -12.09 -9.61 9.13
C ARG A 32 -13.46 -9.23 8.58
N SER A 33 -13.88 -9.90 7.53
CA SER A 33 -15.22 -9.74 6.93
C SER A 33 -16.37 -10.04 7.90
N ASN A 34 -16.11 -10.77 8.99
CA ASN A 34 -17.11 -11.09 10.03
C ASN A 34 -17.12 -10.14 11.25
N GLY A 35 -16.41 -9.01 11.22
CA GLY A 35 -16.48 -8.00 12.29
C GLY A 35 -15.85 -8.40 13.64
N SER A 36 -15.03 -9.45 13.68
CA SER A 36 -14.31 -9.89 14.88
C SER A 36 -13.29 -8.82 15.35
N THR A 37 -13.16 -8.66 16.67
CA THR A 37 -12.36 -7.68 17.45
C THR A 37 -10.83 -7.67 17.20
N ASN A 38 -10.32 -8.41 16.23
CA ASN A 38 -8.88 -8.53 15.96
C ASN A 38 -8.45 -7.71 14.73
N ASP A 39 -8.92 -6.47 14.71
CA ASP A 39 -8.59 -5.45 13.73
C ASP A 39 -7.18 -4.90 14.01
N THR A 40 -6.43 -4.62 12.96
CA THR A 40 -5.14 -3.93 13.07
C THR A 40 -5.26 -2.58 12.40
N GLN A 41 -4.84 -1.51 13.08
CA GLN A 41 -4.77 -0.17 12.51
C GLN A 41 -3.40 0.45 12.73
N TYR A 42 -2.82 1.04 11.69
CA TYR A 42 -1.54 1.75 11.77
C TYR A 42 -1.38 2.74 10.62
N ILE A 43 -0.50 3.73 10.83
CA ILE A 43 -0.09 4.65 9.77
C ILE A 43 1.24 4.21 9.20
N ARG A 44 1.27 3.89 7.90
CA ARG A 44 2.51 3.69 7.13
C ARG A 44 2.94 5.00 6.50
N ARG A 45 4.02 5.59 7.01
CA ARG A 45 4.71 6.72 6.38
C ARG A 45 5.67 6.21 5.32
N VAL A 46 5.60 6.76 4.11
CA VAL A 46 6.46 6.39 2.99
C VAL A 46 7.62 7.38 2.92
N VAL A 47 8.85 6.88 3.03
CA VAL A 47 10.06 7.68 2.80
C VAL A 47 10.28 7.78 1.30
N VAL A 48 9.71 8.82 0.71
CA VAL A 48 9.55 8.97 -0.76
C VAL A 48 10.90 8.92 -1.48
N GLU A 49 11.95 9.48 -0.88
CA GLU A 49 13.33 9.52 -1.40
C GLU A 49 13.91 8.12 -1.68
N HIS A 50 13.48 7.11 -0.94
CA HIS A 50 14.05 5.77 -1.00
C HIS A 50 13.04 4.70 -1.43
N ALA A 51 11.75 5.01 -1.39
CA ALA A 51 10.67 4.09 -1.65
C ALA A 51 10.73 3.49 -3.07
N HIS A 52 10.47 2.19 -3.13
CA HIS A 52 10.11 1.52 -4.37
C HIS A 52 8.65 1.81 -4.71
N ALA A 53 8.31 1.80 -5.99
CA ALA A 53 6.92 1.94 -6.47
C ALA A 53 6.12 0.64 -6.27
N LEU A 54 6.18 0.09 -5.05
CA LEU A 54 5.62 -1.20 -4.66
C LEU A 54 4.91 -1.04 -3.30
N PHE A 55 3.60 -1.26 -3.29
CA PHE A 55 2.74 -1.06 -2.13
C PHE A 55 2.12 -2.39 -1.70
N GLU A 56 3.00 -3.26 -1.22
CA GLU A 56 2.61 -4.50 -0.56
C GLU A 56 2.59 -4.33 0.96
N MET A 57 1.57 -4.92 1.60
CA MET A 57 1.42 -4.96 3.05
C MET A 57 1.27 -6.41 3.50
N PRO A 58 1.97 -6.85 4.56
CA PRO A 58 1.78 -8.18 5.11
C PRO A 58 0.38 -8.31 5.73
N CYS A 59 -0.17 -9.52 5.72
CA CYS A 59 -1.35 -9.85 6.52
C CYS A 59 -0.98 -9.84 8.01
N SER A 60 -1.77 -9.16 8.84
CA SER A 60 -1.57 -9.13 10.31
C SER A 60 -1.85 -10.47 10.99
N TYR A 61 -2.57 -11.38 10.32
CA TYR A 61 -2.96 -12.64 10.93
C TYR A 61 -1.82 -13.65 10.92
N SER A 62 -1.33 -14.01 12.10
CA SER A 62 -0.20 -14.94 12.29
C SER A 62 -0.42 -16.32 11.66
N SER A 63 -1.67 -16.80 11.58
CA SER A 63 -1.98 -18.10 10.98
C SER A 63 -2.22 -18.02 9.46
N CYS A 64 -2.04 -16.85 8.84
CA CYS A 64 -2.17 -16.70 7.40
C CYS A 64 -0.85 -17.07 6.71
N SER A 65 -0.90 -18.10 5.87
CA SER A 65 0.24 -18.52 5.06
C SER A 65 0.33 -17.71 3.77
N ASN A 66 1.53 -17.21 3.46
CA ASN A 66 1.82 -16.33 2.30
C ASN A 66 0.83 -15.15 2.15
N GLY A 67 0.29 -14.69 3.29
CA GLY A 67 -0.68 -13.62 3.35
C GLY A 67 -0.09 -12.26 3.03
N GLY A 68 -0.88 -11.45 2.34
CA GLY A 68 -0.51 -10.09 2.04
C GLY A 68 -1.49 -9.44 1.09
N TYR A 69 -1.30 -8.15 0.98
CA TYR A 69 -2.08 -7.24 0.17
C TYR A 69 -1.14 -6.57 -0.81
N ASP A 70 -1.64 -6.28 -1.99
CA ASP A 70 -0.91 -5.50 -2.98
C ASP A 70 -1.90 -4.53 -3.60
N ALA A 71 -1.69 -3.26 -3.26
CA ALA A 71 -2.45 -2.10 -3.69
C ALA A 71 -1.63 -1.23 -4.66
N THR A 72 -0.58 -1.81 -5.26
CA THR A 72 0.42 -1.07 -6.02
C THR A 72 -0.20 -0.34 -7.21
N ARG A 73 -1.08 -1.01 -7.96
CA ARG A 73 -1.69 -0.44 -9.16
C ARG A 73 -2.59 0.73 -8.81
N GLU A 74 -3.44 0.56 -7.80
CA GLU A 74 -4.45 1.52 -7.37
C GLU A 74 -3.80 2.76 -6.77
N ILE A 75 -2.80 2.58 -5.91
CA ILE A 75 -2.05 3.69 -5.32
C ILE A 75 -1.29 4.46 -6.41
N LEU A 76 -0.58 3.77 -7.31
CA LEU A 76 0.15 4.47 -8.38
C LEU A 76 -0.78 5.23 -9.33
N ALA A 77 -1.95 4.68 -9.65
CA ALA A 77 -2.94 5.38 -10.46
C ALA A 77 -3.44 6.66 -9.78
N ALA A 78 -3.72 6.62 -8.48
CA ALA A 78 -4.16 7.79 -7.73
C ALA A 78 -3.05 8.84 -7.52
N LEU A 79 -1.79 8.41 -7.37
CA LEU A 79 -0.66 9.32 -7.32
C LEU A 79 -0.41 9.99 -8.68
N ALA A 80 -0.59 9.25 -9.78
CA ALA A 80 -0.44 9.80 -11.14
C ALA A 80 -1.50 10.86 -11.47
N SER A 81 -2.69 10.80 -10.85
CA SER A 81 -3.72 11.84 -10.96
C SER A 81 -3.48 13.04 -10.03
N ARG A 82 -2.38 13.04 -9.27
CA ARG A 82 -2.03 14.04 -8.26
C ARG A 82 -3.12 14.26 -7.20
N ALA A 83 -3.92 13.24 -6.90
CA ALA A 83 -4.94 13.32 -5.85
C ALA A 83 -4.26 13.51 -4.48
N PRO A 84 -4.60 14.55 -3.70
CA PRO A 84 -4.01 14.78 -2.38
C PRO A 84 -4.53 13.80 -1.33
N ARG A 85 -5.70 13.20 -1.59
CA ARG A 85 -6.34 12.20 -0.74
C ARG A 85 -7.07 11.19 -1.61
N PHE A 86 -6.93 9.91 -1.29
CA PHE A 86 -7.62 8.81 -1.97
C PHE A 86 -7.71 7.62 -1.02
N GLU A 87 -8.60 6.68 -1.33
CA GLU A 87 -8.84 5.49 -0.52
C GLU A 87 -8.94 4.25 -1.40
N GLY A 88 -8.82 3.09 -0.78
CA GLY A 88 -8.96 1.82 -1.48
C GLY A 88 -9.12 0.65 -0.52
N GLU A 89 -9.49 -0.47 -1.10
CA GLU A 89 -9.69 -1.74 -0.41
C GLU A 89 -9.03 -2.87 -1.19
N THR A 90 -8.43 -3.82 -0.48
CA THR A 90 -7.83 -5.01 -1.10
C THR A 90 -7.96 -6.21 -0.17
N VAL A 91 -8.18 -7.38 -0.78
CA VAL A 91 -8.35 -8.64 -0.06
C VAL A 91 -7.00 -9.34 0.13
N CYS A 92 -6.86 -10.06 1.23
CA CYS A 92 -5.65 -10.84 1.49
C CYS A 92 -5.54 -11.96 0.46
N ARG A 93 -4.35 -12.14 -0.13
CA ARG A 93 -4.07 -13.17 -1.14
C ARG A 93 -3.56 -14.49 -0.56
N GLY A 94 -3.48 -14.58 0.78
CA GLY A 94 -3.01 -15.79 1.47
C GLY A 94 -4.12 -16.76 1.81
N SER A 95 -3.76 -17.79 2.57
CA SER A 95 -4.69 -18.83 3.04
C SER A 95 -4.59 -19.09 4.53
N CYS A 96 -5.65 -19.63 5.13
CA CYS A 96 -5.76 -20.00 6.55
C CYS A 96 -6.30 -21.42 6.64
N GLY A 97 -5.43 -22.41 6.88
CA GLY A 97 -5.87 -23.80 7.06
C GLY A 97 -6.51 -24.45 5.82
N GLY A 98 -6.10 -24.04 4.62
CA GLY A 98 -6.62 -24.55 3.34
C GLY A 98 -7.64 -23.61 2.66
N GLU A 99 -8.27 -22.72 3.42
CA GLU A 99 -9.24 -21.74 2.91
C GLU A 99 -8.57 -20.40 2.59
N PHE A 100 -9.16 -19.60 1.69
CA PHE A 100 -8.68 -18.24 1.43
C PHE A 100 -8.80 -17.35 2.68
N CYS A 101 -7.81 -16.49 2.88
CA CYS A 101 -7.86 -15.53 3.97
C CYS A 101 -8.95 -14.48 3.70
N SER A 102 -9.97 -14.43 4.56
CA SER A 102 -11.11 -13.53 4.40
C SER A 102 -10.89 -12.11 4.93
N ARG A 103 -9.63 -11.74 5.21
CA ARG A 103 -9.27 -10.41 5.71
C ARG A 103 -9.21 -9.38 4.60
N VAL A 104 -9.64 -8.17 4.94
CA VAL A 104 -9.74 -7.03 4.04
C VAL A 104 -8.90 -5.89 4.62
N LEU A 105 -8.01 -5.34 3.82
CA LEU A 105 -7.26 -4.14 4.14
C LEU A 105 -7.90 -2.95 3.44
N ARG A 106 -8.30 -1.96 4.24
CA ARG A 106 -8.70 -0.64 3.77
C ARG A 106 -7.59 0.34 4.06
N TYR A 107 -7.38 1.28 3.16
CA TYR A 107 -6.45 2.37 3.38
C TYR A 107 -7.03 3.71 2.97
N VAL A 108 -6.59 4.74 3.66
CA VAL A 108 -6.76 6.13 3.30
C VAL A 108 -5.38 6.74 3.14
N ALA A 109 -5.08 7.19 1.93
CA ALA A 109 -3.83 7.84 1.60
C ALA A 109 -3.94 9.35 1.70
N THR A 110 -2.88 9.99 2.16
CA THR A 110 -2.68 11.44 2.06
C THR A 110 -1.33 11.70 1.41
N ALA A 111 -1.34 12.46 0.33
CA ALA A 111 -0.20 12.80 -0.48
C ALA A 111 -0.07 14.31 -0.58
N THR A 112 1.16 14.81 -0.55
CA THR A 112 1.46 16.19 -0.93
C THR A 112 2.39 16.18 -2.13
N TYR A 113 2.29 17.23 -2.95
CA TYR A 113 3.04 17.33 -4.19
C TYR A 113 3.81 18.65 -4.21
N ARG A 114 5.01 18.61 -4.78
CA ARG A 114 5.81 19.79 -5.05
C ARG A 114 5.10 20.63 -6.12
N PRO A 115 5.23 21.96 -6.05
CA PRO A 115 4.82 22.84 -7.14
C PRO A 115 5.48 22.39 -8.44
N LEU A 116 4.74 22.45 -9.55
CA LEU A 116 5.36 22.27 -10.86
C LEU A 116 6.32 23.44 -11.10
N PRO A 117 7.56 23.19 -11.55
CA PRO A 117 8.45 24.28 -11.92
C PRO A 117 7.79 25.10 -13.06
N GLY A 118 7.47 26.37 -12.78
CA GLY A 118 6.94 27.31 -13.76
C GLY A 118 5.48 27.77 -13.57
N VAL A 119 4.80 27.38 -12.49
CA VAL A 119 3.48 27.97 -12.15
C VAL A 119 3.66 28.84 -10.90
N SER A 120 3.83 30.14 -11.13
CA SER A 120 3.72 31.23 -10.15
C SER A 120 2.35 31.87 -10.22
#